data_AF-A0A497GVN2-F1
#
_entry.id   AF-A0A497GVN2-F1
#
_cell.length_a   1.000
_cell.length_b   1.000
_cell.length_c   1.000
_cell.angle_alpha   90.00
_cell.angle_beta   90.00
_cell.angle_gamma   90.00
#
_symmetry.space_group_name_H-M   'P 1'
#
loop_
_entity.id
_entity.type
_entity.pdbx_description
1 polymer ?
#
loop_
_entity_poly.entity_id
_entity_poly.type
_entity_poly.pdbx_seq_one_letter_code
_entity_poly.pdbx_strand_id
1 'polypeptide(L)'
;LVGSPIVVGVDPGPKPGIAVVSGGQLLESMEAPSVERAIAEILGILGDYGSETVVRVGDGDEPNRNPLVNGLLSRGVRVELVSERVTKGCRSNEEAAEAIARSRGVPVRGRLETRVTPGLIREIQRRSRIESGGRVTIDRDLAVEVLKGRLTLREAIEKVEGR
;
A
#
# COMPACT_ATOMS: atom_id res chain seq x y z
N LEU A 1 0.93 -27.27 -16.55
CA LEU A 1 1.55 -26.00 -16.98
C LEU A 1 1.86 -25.22 -15.73
N VAL A 2 3.13 -25.07 -15.37
CA VAL A 2 3.50 -24.13 -14.30
C VAL A 2 3.34 -22.74 -14.92
N GLY A 3 2.31 -22.00 -14.50
CA GLY A 3 2.11 -20.63 -14.95
C GLY A 3 3.31 -19.77 -14.55
N SER A 4 3.66 -18.78 -15.37
CA SER A 4 4.69 -17.81 -15.01
C SER A 4 4.32 -17.13 -13.68
N PRO A 5 5.27 -16.93 -12.75
CA PRO A 5 4.99 -16.29 -11.46
C PRO A 5 4.31 -14.93 -11.64
N ILE A 6 3.40 -14.60 -10.72
CA ILE A 6 2.68 -13.33 -10.73
C ILE A 6 3.47 -12.33 -9.89
N VAL A 7 3.71 -11.16 -10.46
CA VAL A 7 4.35 -10.04 -9.79
C VAL A 7 3.37 -8.90 -9.71
N VAL A 8 3.09 -8.44 -8.50
CA VAL A 8 2.29 -7.23 -8.27
C VAL A 8 3.26 -6.08 -8.01
N GLY A 9 3.35 -5.12 -8.92
CA GLY A 9 4.06 -3.87 -8.69
C GLY A 9 3.15 -2.83 -8.06
N VAL A 10 3.70 -2.04 -7.14
CA VAL A 10 2.98 -0.99 -6.43
C VAL A 10 3.82 0.27 -6.41
N ASP A 11 3.29 1.32 -7.02
CA ASP A 11 3.81 2.68 -6.83
C ASP A 11 3.14 3.28 -5.60
N PRO A 12 3.87 3.48 -4.48
CA PRO A 12 3.28 4.01 -3.27
C PRO A 12 2.84 5.47 -3.48
N GLY A 13 1.80 5.87 -2.77
CA GLY A 13 1.24 7.21 -2.85
C GLY A 13 -0.01 7.32 -1.99
N PRO A 14 -0.60 8.52 -1.86
CA PRO A 14 -1.91 8.68 -1.21
C PRO A 14 -3.00 7.89 -1.94
N LYS A 15 -2.81 7.67 -3.25
CA LYS A 15 -3.60 6.78 -4.10
C LYS A 15 -2.65 5.83 -4.85
N PRO A 16 -2.29 4.67 -4.27
CA PRO A 16 -1.26 3.82 -4.84
C PRO A 16 -1.64 3.29 -6.24
N GLY A 17 -0.70 3.32 -7.16
CA GLY A 17 -0.80 2.59 -8.43
C GLY A 17 -0.48 1.12 -8.23
N ILE A 18 -1.22 0.24 -8.89
CA ILE A 18 -1.05 -1.22 -8.82
C ILE A 18 -0.98 -1.76 -10.24
N ALA A 19 -0.05 -2.68 -10.49
CA ALA A 19 0.07 -3.40 -11.76
C ALA A 19 0.37 -4.88 -11.52
N VAL A 20 -0.34 -5.75 -12.24
CA VAL A 20 -0.16 -7.21 -12.15
C VAL A 20 0.50 -7.71 -13.43
N VAL A 21 1.65 -8.36 -13.29
CA VAL A 21 2.47 -8.83 -14.41
C VAL A 21 2.74 -10.33 -14.27
N SER A 22 2.60 -11.07 -15.37
CA SER A 22 3.00 -12.49 -15.46
C SER A 22 3.70 -12.76 -16.78
N GLY A 23 4.84 -13.44 -16.75
CA GLY A 23 5.60 -13.80 -17.96
C GLY A 23 6.00 -12.59 -18.82
N GLY A 24 6.11 -11.40 -18.23
CA GLY A 24 6.39 -10.15 -18.92
C GLY A 24 5.17 -9.47 -19.57
N GLN A 25 3.96 -10.01 -19.42
CA GLN A 25 2.73 -9.36 -19.87
C GLN A 25 2.03 -8.65 -18.71
N LEU A 26 1.55 -7.43 -18.95
CA LEU A 26 0.65 -6.72 -18.05
C LEU A 26 -0.75 -7.35 -18.16
N LEU A 27 -1.28 -7.83 -17.04
CA LEU A 27 -2.61 -8.45 -16.98
C LEU A 27 -3.67 -7.41 -16.63
N GLU A 28 -3.39 -6.58 -15.63
CA GLU A 28 -4.26 -5.52 -15.15
C GLU A 28 -3.45 -4.42 -14.45
N SER A 29 -4.01 -3.22 -14.41
CA SER A 29 -3.50 -2.11 -13.61
C SER A 29 -4.65 -1.21 -13.14
N MET A 30 -4.43 -0.56 -11.99
CA MET A 30 -5.43 0.30 -11.37
C MET A 30 -4.78 1.29 -10.40
N GLU A 31 -5.49 2.37 -10.07
CA GLU A 31 -5.18 3.25 -8.96
C GLU A 31 -6.14 2.98 -7.79
N ALA A 32 -5.60 2.62 -6.63
CA ALA A 32 -6.38 2.44 -5.42
C ALA A 32 -6.65 3.79 -4.74
N PRO A 33 -7.84 4.01 -4.15
CA PRO A 33 -8.20 5.30 -3.56
C PRO A 33 -7.48 5.59 -2.22
N SER A 34 -6.85 4.58 -1.61
CA SER A 34 -6.01 4.74 -0.41
C SER A 34 -5.05 3.55 -0.25
N VAL A 35 -4.08 3.66 0.66
CA VAL A 35 -3.17 2.58 1.05
C VAL A 35 -3.90 1.33 1.57
N GLU A 36 -4.93 1.50 2.39
CA GLU A 36 -5.70 0.39 2.96
C GLU A 36 -6.52 -0.31 1.88
N ARG A 37 -7.07 0.45 0.92
CA ARG A 37 -7.74 -0.14 -0.24
C ARG A 37 -6.74 -0.85 -1.13
N ALA A 38 -5.56 -0.28 -1.37
CA ALA A 38 -4.49 -0.97 -2.09
C ALA A 38 -4.11 -2.31 -1.45
N ILE A 39 -3.96 -2.37 -0.12
CA ILE A 39 -3.72 -3.63 0.60
C ILE A 39 -4.85 -4.63 0.34
N ALA A 40 -6.12 -4.21 0.41
CA ALA A 40 -7.26 -5.09 0.18
C ALA A 40 -7.28 -5.63 -1.27
N GLU A 41 -7.08 -4.77 -2.27
CA GLU A 41 -7.01 -5.16 -3.69
C GLU A 41 -5.87 -6.16 -3.92
N ILE A 42 -4.68 -5.86 -3.41
CA ILE A 42 -3.51 -6.75 -3.54
C ILE A 42 -3.82 -8.13 -2.94
N LEU A 43 -4.44 -8.20 -1.76
CA LEU A 43 -4.79 -9.49 -1.15
C LEU A 43 -5.83 -10.27 -1.96
N GLY A 44 -6.78 -9.57 -2.59
CA GLY A 44 -7.72 -10.18 -3.54
C GLY A 44 -7.00 -10.81 -4.73
N ILE A 45 -6.14 -10.02 -5.39
CA ILE A 45 -5.29 -10.45 -6.50
C ILE A 45 -4.46 -11.69 -6.10
N LEU A 46 -3.80 -11.66 -4.95
CA LEU A 46 -3.00 -12.79 -4.46
C LEU A 46 -3.85 -14.05 -4.20
N GLY A 47 -5.10 -13.87 -3.76
CA GLY A 47 -6.06 -14.95 -3.58
C GLY A 47 -6.48 -15.61 -4.89
N ASP A 48 -6.67 -14.81 -5.95
CA ASP A 48 -7.09 -15.27 -7.26
C ASP A 48 -5.96 -15.99 -8.03
N TYR A 49 -4.71 -15.51 -7.88
CA TYR A 49 -3.56 -16.00 -8.63
C TYR A 49 -2.69 -17.06 -7.91
N GLY A 50 -2.85 -17.25 -6.60
CA GLY A 50 -2.20 -18.32 -5.84
C GLY A 50 -0.80 -18.02 -5.27
N SER A 51 -0.06 -19.06 -4.89
CA SER A 51 1.06 -19.01 -3.92
C SER A 51 2.43 -18.53 -4.46
N GLU A 52 2.65 -18.53 -5.78
CA GLU A 52 3.91 -18.08 -6.40
C GLU A 52 3.81 -16.59 -6.79
N THR A 53 3.61 -15.75 -5.78
CA THR A 53 3.41 -14.32 -5.93
C THR A 53 4.45 -13.51 -5.17
N VAL A 54 4.88 -12.39 -5.77
CA VAL A 54 5.72 -11.40 -5.08
C VAL A 54 5.13 -10.02 -5.27
N VAL A 55 5.09 -9.24 -4.19
CA VAL A 55 4.69 -7.84 -4.25
C VAL A 55 5.94 -6.97 -4.24
N ARG A 56 6.11 -6.16 -5.28
CA ARG A 56 7.20 -5.19 -5.42
C ARG A 56 6.65 -3.80 -5.15
N VAL A 57 7.30 -3.06 -4.26
CA VAL A 57 6.86 -1.72 -3.85
C VAL A 57 7.99 -0.73 -4.11
N GLY A 58 7.67 0.42 -4.72
CA GLY A 58 8.62 1.52 -4.88
C GLY A 58 9.15 2.03 -3.53
N ASP A 59 10.41 2.47 -3.48
CA ASP A 59 11.06 2.93 -2.24
C ASP A 59 10.99 4.44 -1.99
N GLY A 60 10.35 5.23 -2.86
CA GLY A 60 10.38 6.69 -2.82
C GLY A 60 9.49 7.40 -1.78
N ASP A 61 8.38 6.79 -1.34
CA ASP A 61 7.37 7.47 -0.51
C ASP A 61 7.17 6.80 0.86
N GLU A 62 8.08 7.06 1.82
CA GLU A 62 8.03 6.41 3.15
C GLU A 62 6.65 6.51 3.86
N PRO A 63 5.98 7.68 3.88
CA PRO A 63 4.64 7.84 4.46
C PRO A 63 3.59 6.82 4.02
N ASN A 64 3.54 6.49 2.72
CA ASN A 64 2.55 5.57 2.17
C ASN A 64 3.11 4.15 2.00
N ARG A 65 4.40 4.04 1.65
CA ARG A 65 5.14 2.78 1.51
C ARG A 65 5.16 1.98 2.80
N ASN A 66 5.57 2.57 3.93
CA ASN A 66 5.78 1.79 5.15
C ASN A 66 4.48 1.17 5.69
N PRO A 67 3.35 1.91 5.77
CA PRO A 67 2.06 1.30 6.12
C PRO A 67 1.61 0.22 5.13
N LEU A 68 1.79 0.44 3.82
CA LEU A 68 1.48 -0.56 2.78
C LEU A 68 2.29 -1.85 2.99
N VAL A 69 3.62 -1.74 3.04
CA VAL A 69 4.55 -2.86 3.23
C VAL A 69 4.25 -3.60 4.55
N ASN A 70 4.09 -2.88 5.65
CA ASN A 70 3.78 -3.48 6.95
C ASN A 70 2.42 -4.21 6.95
N GLY A 71 1.42 -3.63 6.28
CA GLY A 71 0.10 -4.22 6.11
C GLY A 71 0.14 -5.55 5.36
N LEU A 72 0.96 -5.64 4.31
CA LEU A 72 1.20 -6.85 3.54
C LEU A 72 2.01 -7.89 4.32
N LEU A 73 3.13 -7.48 4.94
CA LEU A 73 3.98 -8.37 5.76
C LEU A 73 3.22 -9.03 6.90
N SER A 74 2.36 -8.27 7.59
CA SER A 74 1.51 -8.80 8.68
C SER A 74 0.54 -9.89 8.25
N ARG A 75 0.29 -10.04 6.94
CA ARG A 75 -0.56 -11.07 6.33
C ARG A 75 0.25 -12.18 5.64
N GLY A 76 1.57 -12.23 5.88
CA GLY A 76 2.46 -13.25 5.33
C GLY A 76 2.83 -13.04 3.86
N VAL A 77 2.52 -11.88 3.28
CA VAL A 77 2.84 -11.57 1.89
C VAL A 77 4.35 -11.31 1.74
N ARG A 78 4.97 -11.91 0.72
CA ARG A 78 6.36 -11.65 0.35
C ARG A 78 6.47 -10.30 -0.34
N VAL A 79 7.22 -9.38 0.27
CA VAL A 79 7.41 -8.02 -0.25
C VAL A 79 8.88 -7.75 -0.60
N GLU A 80 9.11 -7.11 -1.74
CA GLU A 80 10.40 -6.58 -2.17
C GLU A 80 10.32 -5.06 -2.37
N LEU A 81 11.38 -4.33 -2.01
CA LEU A 81 11.51 -2.91 -2.33
C LEU A 81 12.27 -2.72 -3.65
N VAL A 82 11.76 -1.84 -4.50
CA VAL A 82 12.34 -1.47 -5.79
C VAL A 82 12.71 0.00 -5.77
N SER A 83 13.88 0.32 -6.32
CA SER A 83 14.36 1.70 -6.39
C SER A 83 13.43 2.59 -7.23
N GLU A 84 13.04 3.75 -6.70
CA GLU A 84 12.26 4.79 -7.40
C GLU A 84 12.89 5.26 -8.71
N ARG A 85 14.18 4.97 -8.94
CA ARG A 85 14.84 5.31 -10.20
C ARG A 85 14.15 4.67 -11.41
N VAL A 86 13.47 3.54 -11.23
CA VAL A 86 12.76 2.83 -12.30
C VAL A 86 11.49 3.55 -12.74
N THR A 87 10.95 4.46 -11.92
CA THR A 87 9.73 5.21 -12.22
C THR A 87 10.02 6.55 -12.92
N LYS A 88 11.30 6.85 -13.19
CA LYS A 88 11.69 8.08 -13.90
C LYS A 88 11.10 8.11 -15.30
N GLY A 89 10.27 9.12 -15.55
CA GLY A 89 9.62 9.32 -16.85
C GLY A 89 8.26 8.65 -17.00
N CYS A 90 7.80 7.90 -16.00
CA CYS A 90 6.41 7.44 -15.91
C CYS A 90 5.47 8.64 -15.79
N ARG A 91 4.31 8.56 -16.44
CA ARG A 91 3.31 9.63 -16.52
C ARG A 91 2.09 9.38 -15.64
N SER A 92 1.97 8.18 -15.08
CA SER A 92 0.92 7.79 -14.14
C SER A 92 1.45 6.82 -13.08
N ASN A 93 0.68 6.66 -12.01
CA ASN A 93 1.00 5.72 -10.93
C ASN A 93 0.94 4.26 -11.44
N GLU A 94 0.06 3.96 -12.40
CA GLU A 94 -0.03 2.65 -13.04
C GLU A 94 1.21 2.33 -13.90
N GLU A 95 1.70 3.31 -14.69
CA GLU A 95 2.95 3.14 -15.46
C GLU A 95 4.15 2.92 -14.52
N ALA A 96 4.19 3.65 -13.40
CA ALA A 96 5.21 3.47 -12.37
C ALA A 96 5.10 2.09 -11.70
N ALA A 97 3.89 1.65 -11.37
CA ALA A 97 3.63 0.33 -10.79
C ALA A 97 4.05 -0.80 -11.74
N GLU A 98 3.81 -0.67 -13.04
CA GLU A 98 4.27 -1.63 -14.04
C GLU A 98 5.81 -1.68 -14.11
N ALA A 99 6.48 -0.52 -14.12
CA ALA A 99 7.94 -0.45 -14.10
C ALA A 99 8.53 -1.09 -12.83
N ILE A 100 7.88 -0.89 -11.69
CA ILE A 100 8.22 -1.54 -10.41
C ILE A 100 8.02 -3.06 -10.49
N ALA A 101 6.90 -3.53 -11.04
CA ALA A 101 6.63 -4.96 -11.21
C ALA A 101 7.71 -5.66 -12.05
N ARG A 102 8.21 -4.99 -13.09
CA ARG A 102 9.21 -5.54 -14.03
C ARG A 102 10.65 -5.51 -13.51
N SER A 103 10.90 -4.75 -12.44
CA SER A 103 12.25 -4.50 -11.92
C SER A 103 12.63 -5.49 -10.82
N ARG A 104 13.93 -5.71 -10.60
CA ARG A 104 14.39 -6.48 -9.45
C ARG A 104 14.21 -5.69 -8.16
N GLY A 105 13.72 -6.34 -7.12
CA GLY A 105 13.61 -5.75 -5.79
C GLY A 105 14.51 -6.42 -4.76
N VAL A 106 14.56 -5.82 -3.57
CA VAL A 106 15.28 -6.33 -2.40
C VAL A 106 14.26 -6.82 -1.37
N PRO A 107 14.33 -8.08 -0.91
CA PRO A 107 13.37 -8.62 0.05
C PRO A 107 13.34 -7.82 1.36
N VAL A 108 12.13 -7.51 1.83
CA VAL A 108 11.92 -6.88 3.14
C VAL A 108 11.89 -7.96 4.21
N ARG A 109 12.83 -7.90 5.16
CA ARG A 109 13.01 -8.95 6.20
C ARG A 109 12.30 -8.68 7.52
N GLY A 110 11.59 -7.56 7.63
CA GLY A 110 10.92 -7.18 8.86
C GLY A 110 10.09 -5.92 8.70
N ARG A 111 9.36 -5.60 9.76
CA ARG A 111 8.52 -4.40 9.81
C ARG A 111 9.37 -3.15 9.62
N LEU A 112 8.91 -2.24 8.78
CA LEU A 112 9.53 -0.93 8.57
C LEU A 112 9.06 0.04 9.66
N GLU A 113 9.99 0.86 10.18
CA GLU A 113 9.64 1.90 11.15
C GLU A 113 8.84 3.02 10.50
N THR A 114 7.68 3.34 11.07
CA THR A 114 6.86 4.46 10.62
C THR A 114 7.15 5.68 11.47
N ARG A 115 7.59 6.78 10.84
CA ARG A 115 7.77 8.06 11.54
C ARG A 115 6.41 8.65 11.87
N VAL A 116 6.26 9.15 13.10
CA VAL A 116 5.07 9.91 13.51
C VAL A 116 5.40 11.40 13.45
N THR A 117 4.85 12.10 12.47
CA THR A 117 5.06 13.55 12.32
C THR A 117 3.74 14.31 12.47
N PRO A 118 3.76 15.61 12.84
CA PRO A 118 2.55 16.43 12.87
C PRO A 118 1.83 16.53 11.52
N GLY A 119 2.56 16.43 10.41
CA GLY A 119 1.97 16.38 9.06
C GLY A 119 1.15 15.10 8.85
N LEU A 120 1.72 13.94 9.22
CA LEU A 120 1.05 12.65 9.08
C LEU A 120 -0.16 12.52 10.00
N ILE A 121 -0.09 13.06 11.21
CA ILE A 121 -1.25 13.12 12.12
C ILE A 121 -2.38 13.90 11.46
N ARG A 122 -2.10 15.10 10.95
CA ARG A 122 -3.10 15.92 10.25
C ARG A 122 -3.69 15.22 9.03
N GLU A 123 -2.86 14.48 8.30
CA GLU A 123 -3.31 13.70 7.15
C GLU A 123 -4.27 12.57 7.56
N ILE A 124 -3.94 11.80 8.60
CA ILE A 124 -4.84 10.77 9.12
C ILE A 124 -6.17 11.36 9.62
N GLN A 125 -6.16 12.51 10.27
CA GLN A 125 -7.37 13.22 10.68
C GLN A 125 -8.20 13.71 9.49
N ARG A 126 -7.55 14.23 8.45
CA ARG A 126 -8.21 14.62 7.20
C ARG A 126 -8.88 13.41 6.55
N ARG A 127 -8.17 12.28 6.48
CA ARG A 127 -8.67 11.02 5.92
C ARG A 127 -9.84 10.46 6.72
N SER A 128 -9.79 10.51 8.05
CA SER A 128 -10.93 10.07 8.88
C SER A 128 -12.19 10.87 8.56
N ARG A 129 -12.04 12.19 8.36
CA ARG A 129 -13.16 13.06 7.99
C ARG A 129 -13.72 12.73 6.62
N ILE A 130 -12.87 12.40 5.65
CA ILE A 130 -13.33 12.02 4.30
C ILE A 130 -14.07 10.68 4.33
N GLU A 131 -13.47 9.66 4.95
CA GLU A 131 -14.04 8.30 4.98
C GLU A 131 -15.36 8.23 5.76
N SER A 132 -15.51 9.06 6.78
CA SER A 132 -16.78 9.20 7.52
C SER A 132 -17.82 10.09 6.81
N GLY A 133 -17.55 10.58 5.59
CA GLY A 133 -18.47 11.49 4.89
C GLY A 133 -18.62 12.86 5.55
N GLY A 134 -17.58 13.32 6.24
CA GLY A 134 -17.51 14.61 6.92
C GLY A 134 -17.83 14.58 8.42
N ARG A 135 -18.22 13.43 8.97
CA ARG A 135 -18.78 13.30 10.32
C ARG A 135 -17.75 13.21 11.44
N VAL A 136 -16.61 12.57 11.19
CA VAL A 136 -15.64 12.20 12.23
C VAL A 136 -14.23 12.70 11.90
N THR A 137 -13.71 13.57 12.74
CA THR A 137 -12.27 13.85 12.82
C THR A 137 -11.72 13.17 14.06
N ILE A 138 -10.90 12.14 13.90
CA ILE A 138 -10.32 11.44 15.07
C ILE A 138 -9.31 12.33 15.80
N ASP A 139 -9.14 12.11 17.10
CA ASP A 139 -8.15 12.85 17.88
C ASP A 139 -6.71 12.45 17.54
N ARG A 140 -5.75 13.17 18.14
CA ARG A 140 -4.33 12.94 17.93
C ARG A 140 -3.91 11.53 18.35
N ASP A 141 -4.43 11.03 19.47
CA ASP A 141 -3.99 9.75 20.03
C ASP A 141 -4.46 8.59 19.15
N LEU A 142 -5.71 8.60 18.71
CA LEU A 142 -6.22 7.67 17.71
C LEU A 142 -5.43 7.74 16.40
N ALA A 143 -5.12 8.96 15.91
CA ALA A 143 -4.31 9.11 14.71
C ALA A 143 -2.89 8.52 14.86
N VAL A 144 -2.29 8.65 16.05
CA VAL A 144 -0.98 8.04 16.35
C VAL A 144 -1.08 6.51 16.39
N GLU A 145 -2.14 5.94 16.95
CA GLU A 145 -2.33 4.49 16.95
C GLU A 145 -2.55 3.92 15.54
N VAL A 146 -3.22 4.68 14.67
CA VAL A 146 -3.34 4.36 13.24
C VAL A 146 -1.97 4.40 12.55
N LEU A 147 -1.18 5.46 12.75
CA LEU A 147 0.17 5.57 12.16
C LEU A 147 1.11 4.46 12.64
N LYS A 148 0.94 3.99 13.89
CA LYS A 148 1.68 2.86 14.44
C LYS A 148 1.14 1.51 13.98
N GLY A 149 0.10 1.48 13.13
CA GLY A 149 -0.54 0.25 12.66
C GLY A 149 -1.14 -0.60 13.77
N ARG A 150 -1.53 0.03 14.89
CA ARG A 150 -2.20 -0.64 16.02
C ARG A 150 -3.72 -0.58 15.88
N LEU A 151 -4.20 0.39 15.11
CA LEU A 151 -5.58 0.49 14.65
C LEU A 151 -5.57 0.72 13.14
N THR A 152 -6.61 0.27 12.47
CA THR A 152 -6.98 0.77 11.14
C THR A 152 -7.68 2.12 11.27
N LEU A 153 -7.70 2.90 10.19
CA LEU A 153 -8.44 4.16 10.16
C LEU A 153 -9.93 3.94 10.45
N ARG A 154 -10.50 2.87 9.91
CA ARG A 154 -11.90 2.48 10.13
C ARG A 154 -12.19 2.14 11.60
N GLU A 155 -11.37 1.32 12.24
CA GLU A 155 -11.53 1.02 13.67
C GLU A 155 -11.42 2.29 14.54
N ALA A 156 -10.55 3.23 14.15
CA ALA A 156 -10.43 4.51 14.84
C ALA A 156 -11.68 5.39 14.66
N ILE A 157 -12.31 5.40 13.48
CA ILE A 157 -13.59 6.08 13.23
C ILE A 157 -14.72 5.44 14.05
N GLU A 158 -14.86 4.12 13.99
CA GLU A 158 -15.90 3.36 14.69
C GLU A 158 -15.83 3.59 16.22
N LYS A 159 -14.62 3.72 16.77
CA LYS A 159 -14.40 4.07 18.20
C LYS A 159 -14.90 5.46 18.58
N VAL A 160 -15.07 6.38 17.63
CA VAL A 160 -15.63 7.72 17.88
C VAL A 160 -17.14 7.71 17.64
N GLU A 161 -17.61 7.03 16.60
CA GLU A 161 -19.06 6.95 16.29
C GLU A 161 -19.85 6.15 17.32
N GLY A 162 -19.23 5.16 17.98
CA GLY A 162 -19.85 4.39 19.04
C GLY A 162 -19.86 5.07 20.42
N ARG A 163 -19.50 6.35 20.52
CA ARG A 163 -19.51 7.14 21.76
C ARG A 163 -20.77 7.98 21.92
#